data_AF-A0A8T7FI15-F1
#
_entry.id   AF-A0A8T7FI15-F1
#
_cell.length_a   1.000
_cell.length_b   1.000
_cell.length_c   1.000
_cell.angle_alpha   90.00
_cell.angle_beta   90.00
_cell.angle_gamma   90.00
#
_symmetry.space_group_name_H-M   'P 1'
#
loop_
_entity.id
_entity.type
_entity.pdbx_description
1 polymer ?
#
loop_
_entity_poly.entity_id
_entity_poly.type
_entity_poly.pdbx_seq_one_letter_code
_entity_poly.pdbx_strand_id
1 'polypeptide(L)'
;MREPYLLAFSAFALWGFVSWHEAQEKNSWGWAALGIAGMLLVSPAVALVTLVILGGWLYFTRERSRISWWMIAAAVLVFVVGLFVLSSALERGNLGGGSPLAVLGNFIRESLKWNVYKVEEGSGWVQKLFDEMPDWMQLPFVMVYGVLQPVLPAILIAPTTVIWKAIGILRAAGWYALLPALILSFVAAATTSQEMKRKLILWLGLVVWGWILFAALRGGGDQWDNPRYRTILFLWQAILAGEVWVWWRETRNAWVGRVILMEVILAVMFGQWYLSRYLHIGTQLPFAAMVGIILGAWVLILAWGVWRERVKRARHSV
;
A
#
# COMPACT_ATOMS: atom_id res chain seq x y z
N MET A 1 -12.94 15.21 -6.27
CA MET A 1 -11.74 14.42 -5.97
C MET A 1 -10.84 15.25 -5.07
N ARG A 2 -10.33 14.65 -4.00
CA ARG A 2 -9.51 15.36 -3.00
C ARG A 2 -8.02 15.01 -3.08
N GLU A 3 -7.71 13.93 -3.80
CA GLU A 3 -6.41 13.28 -3.85
C GLU A 3 -5.31 14.17 -4.45
N PRO A 4 -5.53 14.96 -5.52
CA PRO A 4 -4.50 15.88 -6.03
C PRO A 4 -4.03 16.90 -4.99
N TYR A 5 -4.97 17.44 -4.19
CA TYR A 5 -4.64 18.36 -3.11
C TYR A 5 -3.87 17.67 -2.00
N LEU A 6 -4.26 16.46 -1.61
CA LEU A 6 -3.57 15.68 -0.59
C LEU A 6 -2.13 15.34 -0.99
N LEU A 7 -1.89 15.04 -2.27
CA LEU A 7 -0.55 14.83 -2.80
C LEU A 7 0.32 16.09 -2.72
N ALA A 8 -0.23 17.24 -3.16
CA ALA A 8 0.46 18.52 -3.09
C ALA A 8 0.78 18.91 -1.63
N PHE A 9 -0.19 18.79 -0.73
CA PHE A 9 0.02 19.09 0.69
C PHE A 9 1.00 18.13 1.36
N SER A 10 1.01 16.84 0.97
CA SER A 10 2.01 15.88 1.45
C SER A 10 3.43 16.29 1.03
N ALA A 11 3.58 16.81 -0.20
CA ALA A 11 4.86 17.32 -0.68
C ALA A 11 5.31 18.57 0.10
N PHE A 12 4.42 19.53 0.39
CA PHE A 12 4.74 20.67 1.25
C PHE A 12 5.12 20.25 2.66
N ALA A 13 4.40 19.28 3.22
CA ALA A 13 4.68 18.73 4.55
C ALA A 13 6.07 18.07 4.61
N LEU A 14 6.40 17.24 3.62
CA LEU A 14 7.71 16.59 3.52
C LEU A 14 8.83 17.63 3.33
N TRP A 15 8.67 18.55 2.38
CA TRP A 15 9.68 19.58 2.10
C TRP A 15 9.96 20.42 3.34
N GLY A 16 8.91 20.97 3.96
CA GLY A 16 9.05 21.76 5.18
C GLY A 16 9.71 20.98 6.32
N PHE A 17 9.36 19.69 6.47
CA PHE A 17 9.97 18.84 7.50
C PHE A 17 11.46 18.57 7.23
N VAL A 18 11.83 18.21 6.00
CA VAL A 18 13.24 17.88 5.65
C VAL A 18 14.12 19.13 5.71
N SER A 19 13.68 20.26 5.13
CA SER A 19 14.43 21.52 5.20
C SER A 19 14.61 22.02 6.63
N TRP A 20 13.62 21.80 7.50
CA TRP A 20 13.78 22.10 8.92
C TRP A 20 14.78 21.15 9.58
N HIS A 21 14.61 19.84 9.39
CA HIS A 21 15.32 18.81 10.12
C HIS A 21 16.80 18.73 9.71
N GLU A 22 17.10 18.81 8.41
CA GLU A 22 18.45 18.66 7.87
C GLU A 22 19.15 20.00 7.65
N ALA A 23 18.47 20.98 7.05
CA ALA A 23 19.08 22.27 6.67
C ALA A 23 18.93 23.37 7.74
N GLN A 24 18.20 23.11 8.84
CA GLN A 24 17.95 24.07 9.94
C GLN A 24 17.35 25.40 9.47
N GLU A 25 16.65 25.40 8.33
CA GLU A 25 16.05 26.59 7.76
C GLU A 25 14.85 27.04 8.60
N LYS A 26 14.96 28.21 9.25
CA LYS A 26 13.91 28.70 10.17
C LYS A 26 12.54 28.90 9.52
N ASN A 27 12.50 29.22 8.22
CA ASN A 27 11.26 29.50 7.48
C ASN A 27 10.55 28.23 6.95
N SER A 28 11.18 27.06 7.06
CA SER A 28 10.63 25.80 6.51
C SER A 28 9.41 25.27 7.26
N TRP A 29 9.23 25.66 8.53
CA TRP A 29 8.03 25.35 9.32
C TRP A 29 6.74 25.86 8.68
N GLY A 30 6.79 26.96 7.93
CA GLY A 30 5.63 27.50 7.21
C GLY A 30 5.10 26.50 6.18
N TRP A 31 5.98 25.81 5.47
CA TRP A 31 5.61 24.78 4.49
C TRP A 31 5.05 23.52 5.16
N ALA A 32 5.67 23.09 6.26
CA ALA A 32 5.18 21.96 7.04
C ALA A 32 3.77 22.24 7.59
N ALA A 33 3.57 23.42 8.19
CA ALA A 33 2.28 23.86 8.71
C ALA A 33 1.23 23.98 7.61
N LEU A 34 1.58 24.57 6.45
CA LEU A 34 0.69 24.68 5.30
C LEU A 34 0.26 23.30 4.78
N GLY A 35 1.20 22.35 4.67
CA GLY A 35 0.91 20.98 4.27
C GLY A 35 -0.04 20.28 5.23
N ILE A 36 0.22 20.33 6.54
CA ILE A 36 -0.63 19.70 7.55
C ILE A 36 -2.01 20.39 7.63
N ALA A 37 -2.07 21.73 7.64
CA ALA A 37 -3.32 22.47 7.68
C ALA A 37 -4.16 22.22 6.42
N GLY A 38 -3.54 22.22 5.24
CA GLY A 38 -4.21 21.87 3.98
C GLY A 38 -4.78 20.46 4.01
N MET A 39 -4.03 19.47 4.53
CA MET A 39 -4.55 18.12 4.73
C MET A 39 -5.68 18.08 5.76
N LEU A 40 -5.63 18.82 6.86
CA LEU A 40 -6.70 18.85 7.87
C LEU A 40 -8.03 19.38 7.29
N LEU A 41 -7.97 20.38 6.40
CA LEU A 41 -9.15 20.91 5.72
C LEU A 41 -9.78 19.91 4.75
N VAL A 42 -8.97 19.10 4.09
CA VAL A 42 -9.41 18.20 3.01
C VAL A 42 -9.69 16.78 3.50
N SER A 43 -8.84 16.25 4.37
CA SER A 43 -8.95 14.93 4.98
C SER A 43 -8.13 14.84 6.27
N PRO A 44 -8.78 15.02 7.44
CA PRO A 44 -8.11 14.90 8.74
C PRO A 44 -7.41 13.56 8.97
N ALA A 45 -7.95 12.47 8.44
CA ALA A 45 -7.35 11.14 8.53
C ALA A 45 -5.98 11.08 7.83
N VAL A 46 -5.83 11.74 6.68
CA VAL A 46 -4.56 11.77 5.94
C VAL A 46 -3.55 12.68 6.63
N ALA A 47 -4.00 13.82 7.17
CA ALA A 47 -3.14 14.67 8.00
C ALA A 47 -2.55 13.89 9.19
N LEU A 48 -3.38 13.09 9.86
CA LEU A 48 -2.94 12.23 10.95
C LEU A 48 -1.90 11.21 10.49
N VAL A 49 -2.15 10.49 9.40
CA VAL A 49 -1.19 9.50 8.88
C VAL A 49 0.14 10.16 8.53
N THR A 50 0.10 11.34 7.91
CA THR A 50 1.32 12.12 7.63
C THR A 50 2.04 12.52 8.92
N LEU A 51 1.33 12.96 9.96
CA LEU A 51 1.94 13.26 11.27
C LEU A 51 2.55 12.02 11.94
N VAL A 52 1.90 10.86 11.82
CA VAL A 52 2.44 9.58 12.28
C VAL A 52 3.76 9.29 11.55
N ILE A 53 3.78 9.40 10.22
CA ILE A 53 4.99 9.19 9.41
C ILE A 53 6.13 10.12 9.87
N LEU A 54 5.87 11.44 9.93
CA LEU A 54 6.87 12.44 10.31
C LEU A 54 7.33 12.29 11.78
N GLY A 55 6.40 11.96 12.67
CA GLY A 55 6.69 11.72 14.09
C GLY A 55 7.60 10.50 14.29
N GLY A 56 7.32 9.40 13.59
CA GLY A 56 8.19 8.23 13.60
C GLY A 56 9.53 8.51 12.94
N TRP A 57 9.57 9.31 11.86
CA TRP A 57 10.84 9.75 11.27
C TRP A 57 11.71 10.46 12.31
N LEU A 58 11.15 11.48 12.98
CA LEU A 58 11.84 12.24 14.00
C LEU A 58 12.29 11.38 15.19
N TYR A 59 11.46 10.41 15.59
CA TYR A 59 11.79 9.49 16.68
C TYR A 59 13.03 8.66 16.36
N PHE A 60 13.11 8.12 15.14
CA PHE A 60 14.24 7.27 14.75
C PHE A 60 15.51 8.05 14.40
N THR A 61 15.41 9.34 14.04
CA THR A 61 16.60 10.18 13.78
C THR A 61 17.21 10.81 15.02
N ARG A 62 16.50 10.89 16.15
CA ARG A 62 17.03 11.49 17.39
C ARG A 62 17.72 10.44 18.26
N GLU A 63 19.05 10.39 18.22
CA GLU A 63 19.85 9.41 18.99
C GLU A 63 19.80 9.61 20.53
N ARG A 64 19.45 10.79 21.07
CA ARG A 64 19.40 11.03 22.54
C ARG A 64 18.37 12.07 23.06
N SER A 65 17.51 12.65 22.23
CA SER A 65 16.55 13.66 22.69
C SER A 65 15.24 13.00 23.12
N ARG A 66 14.85 13.19 24.39
CA ARG A 66 13.47 12.94 24.84
C ARG A 66 12.54 13.72 23.92
N ILE A 67 11.53 13.06 23.36
CA ILE A 67 10.48 13.74 22.60
C ILE A 67 9.91 14.82 23.52
N SER A 68 9.94 16.07 23.08
CA SER A 68 9.37 17.16 23.87
C SER A 68 7.89 16.85 24.11
N TRP A 69 7.46 16.89 25.37
CA TRP A 69 6.05 16.65 25.73
C TRP A 69 5.10 17.54 24.93
N TRP A 70 5.53 18.76 24.57
CA TRP A 70 4.76 19.69 23.74
C TRP A 70 4.52 19.19 22.32
N MET A 71 5.46 18.43 21.74
CA MET A 71 5.26 17.80 20.43
C MET A 71 4.27 16.65 20.50
N ILE A 72 4.32 15.87 21.57
CA ILE A 72 3.34 14.81 21.84
C ILE A 72 1.97 15.45 22.06
N ALA A 73 1.89 16.51 22.87
CA ALA A 73 0.66 17.24 23.12
C ALA A 73 0.07 17.85 21.83
N ALA A 74 0.91 18.42 20.96
CA ALA A 74 0.48 18.94 19.66
C ALA A 74 -0.02 17.82 18.73
N ALA A 75 0.69 16.69 18.64
CA ALA A 75 0.27 15.54 17.84
C ALA A 75 -1.04 14.93 18.36
N VAL A 76 -1.18 14.78 19.68
CA VAL A 76 -2.40 14.31 20.35
C VAL A 76 -3.54 15.29 20.14
N LEU A 77 -3.31 16.60 20.24
CA LEU A 77 -4.31 17.62 19.97
C LEU A 77 -4.81 17.52 18.52
N VAL A 78 -3.90 17.42 17.54
CA VAL A 78 -4.28 17.27 16.14
C VAL A 78 -5.01 15.94 15.90
N PHE A 79 -4.61 14.86 16.58
CA PHE A 79 -5.31 13.58 16.53
C PHE A 79 -6.72 13.68 17.09
N VAL A 80 -6.91 14.27 18.26
CA VAL A 80 -8.22 14.44 18.92
C VAL A 80 -9.12 15.35 18.10
N VAL A 81 -8.61 16.48 17.61
CA VAL A 81 -9.34 17.39 16.72
C VAL A 81 -9.71 16.66 15.42
N GLY A 82 -8.77 15.92 14.82
CA GLY A 82 -9.02 15.15 13.61
C GLY A 82 -10.07 14.05 13.80
N LEU A 83 -10.03 13.33 14.93
CA LEU A 83 -11.04 12.34 15.32
C LEU A 83 -12.42 12.98 15.52
N PHE A 84 -12.47 14.14 16.18
CA PHE A 84 -13.73 14.84 16.43
C PHE A 84 -14.35 15.37 15.13
N VAL A 85 -13.54 15.96 14.24
CA VAL A 85 -13.98 16.39 12.91
C VAL A 85 -14.44 15.21 12.06
N LEU A 86 -13.72 14.09 12.11
CA LEU A 86 -14.09 12.87 11.37
C LEU A 86 -15.38 12.24 11.92
N SER A 87 -15.51 12.13 13.24
CA SER A 87 -16.71 11.60 13.90
C SER A 87 -17.93 12.47 13.60
N SER A 88 -17.84 13.79 13.75
CA SER A 88 -18.94 14.71 13.45
C SER A 88 -19.32 14.76 11.97
N ALA A 89 -18.39 14.43 11.06
CA ALA A 89 -18.68 14.25 9.64
C ALA A 89 -19.40 12.91 9.37
N LEU A 90 -19.04 11.84 10.08
CA LEU A 90 -19.63 10.49 9.92
C LEU A 90 -20.99 10.35 10.61
N GLU A 91 -21.19 10.99 11.76
CA GLU A 91 -22.45 10.99 12.52
C GLU A 91 -23.58 11.67 11.74
N ARG A 92 -23.26 12.68 10.92
CA ARG A 92 -24.18 13.25 9.92
C ARG A 92 -24.70 12.24 8.88
N GLY A 93 -24.03 11.09 8.75
CA GLY A 93 -24.42 9.97 7.90
C GLY A 93 -25.20 8.85 8.62
N ASN A 94 -25.75 9.11 9.81
CA ASN A 94 -26.55 8.17 10.61
C ASN A 94 -25.78 6.96 11.18
N LEU A 95 -24.45 7.04 11.26
CA LEU A 95 -23.61 6.04 11.93
C LEU A 95 -23.64 6.30 13.44
N GLY A 96 -24.63 5.73 14.13
CA GLY A 96 -24.79 5.87 15.57
C GLY A 96 -23.62 5.28 16.37
N GLY A 97 -23.20 5.99 17.42
CA GLY A 97 -22.22 5.54 18.41
C GLY A 97 -21.96 6.60 19.47
N GLY A 98 -22.10 6.26 20.76
CA GLY A 98 -21.97 7.22 21.87
C GLY A 98 -20.56 7.78 22.12
N SER A 99 -19.57 7.45 21.27
CA SER A 99 -18.21 8.00 21.31
C SER A 99 -17.55 8.02 19.92
N PRO A 100 -16.58 8.93 19.67
CA PRO A 100 -15.87 9.01 18.39
C PRO A 100 -15.18 7.72 17.95
N LEU A 101 -14.68 6.93 18.90
CA LEU A 101 -14.07 5.62 18.62
C LEU A 101 -15.10 4.57 18.23
N ALA A 102 -16.30 4.61 18.82
CA ALA A 102 -17.40 3.70 18.48
C ALA A 102 -17.94 3.99 17.08
N VAL A 103 -18.10 5.26 16.71
CA VAL A 103 -18.51 5.68 15.36
C VAL A 103 -17.50 5.18 14.31
N LEU A 104 -16.20 5.28 14.59
CA LEU A 104 -15.15 4.76 13.71
C LEU A 104 -15.16 3.23 13.59
N GLY A 105 -15.34 2.52 14.71
CA GLY A 105 -15.45 1.06 14.71
C GLY A 105 -16.65 0.58 13.88
N ASN A 106 -17.81 1.21 14.07
CA ASN A 106 -19.02 0.91 13.30
C ASN A 106 -18.84 1.23 11.82
N PHE A 107 -18.22 2.37 11.49
CA PHE A 107 -17.90 2.73 10.12
C PHE A 107 -16.96 1.74 9.44
N ILE A 108 -15.90 1.29 10.11
CA ILE A 108 -14.97 0.29 9.56
C ILE A 108 -15.74 -1.00 9.30
N ARG A 109 -16.54 -1.48 10.26
CA ARG A 109 -17.32 -2.71 10.12
C ARG A 109 -18.31 -2.64 8.96
N GLU A 110 -19.11 -1.58 8.87
CA GLU A 110 -20.11 -1.43 7.82
C GLU A 110 -19.46 -1.18 6.45
N SER A 111 -18.36 -0.44 6.39
CA SER A 111 -17.58 -0.31 5.15
C SER A 111 -17.05 -1.65 4.68
N LEU A 112 -16.53 -2.49 5.58
CA LEU A 112 -16.02 -3.82 5.22
C LEU A 112 -17.13 -4.73 4.68
N LYS A 113 -18.29 -4.78 5.35
CA LYS A 113 -19.45 -5.56 4.87
C LYS A 113 -19.92 -5.10 3.49
N TRP A 114 -20.05 -3.78 3.31
CA TRP A 114 -20.45 -3.20 2.03
C TRP A 114 -19.47 -3.52 0.89
N ASN A 115 -18.18 -3.62 1.20
CA ASN A 115 -17.17 -3.98 0.20
C ASN A 115 -17.20 -5.45 -0.17
N VAL A 116 -17.42 -6.36 0.78
CA VAL A 116 -17.64 -7.78 0.48
C VAL A 116 -18.83 -7.93 -0.46
N TYR A 117 -19.95 -7.26 -0.15
CA TYR A 117 -21.14 -7.23 -1.00
C TYR A 117 -20.85 -6.66 -2.40
N LYS A 118 -20.15 -5.52 -2.51
CA LYS A 118 -19.80 -4.94 -3.82
C LYS A 118 -18.86 -5.79 -4.66
N VAL A 119 -17.92 -6.49 -4.02
CA VAL A 119 -17.01 -7.44 -4.69
C VAL A 119 -17.81 -8.59 -5.30
N GLU A 120 -18.81 -9.07 -4.57
CA GLU A 120 -19.74 -10.12 -5.00
C GLU A 120 -20.62 -9.66 -6.17
N GLU A 121 -21.24 -8.48 -6.05
CA GLU A 121 -22.11 -7.90 -7.08
C GLU A 121 -21.34 -7.54 -8.37
N GLY A 122 -20.09 -7.06 -8.24
CA GLY A 122 -19.26 -6.61 -9.36
C GLY A 122 -18.71 -7.74 -10.24
N SER A 123 -18.77 -8.99 -9.79
CA SER A 123 -18.35 -10.14 -10.58
C SER A 123 -19.04 -11.43 -10.13
N GLY A 124 -19.96 -11.95 -10.96
CA GLY A 124 -20.60 -13.25 -10.72
C GLY A 124 -19.60 -14.43 -10.64
N TRP A 125 -18.34 -14.23 -11.02
CA TRP A 125 -17.29 -15.24 -10.80
C TRP A 125 -16.66 -15.15 -9.40
N VAL A 126 -16.52 -13.95 -8.84
CA VAL A 126 -16.10 -13.78 -7.45
C VAL A 126 -17.19 -14.26 -6.50
N GLN A 127 -18.47 -14.06 -6.87
CA GLN A 127 -19.61 -14.67 -6.17
C GLN A 127 -19.49 -16.19 -6.13
N LYS A 128 -19.30 -16.85 -7.27
CA LYS A 128 -19.07 -18.31 -7.32
C LYS A 128 -17.89 -18.75 -6.46
N LEU A 129 -16.80 -17.98 -6.45
CA LEU A 129 -15.64 -18.30 -5.63
C LEU A 129 -15.94 -18.14 -4.13
N PHE A 130 -16.77 -17.18 -3.74
CA PHE A 130 -17.19 -16.98 -2.35
C PHE A 130 -18.14 -18.07 -1.87
N ASP A 131 -19.04 -18.54 -2.74
CA ASP A 131 -19.94 -19.66 -2.44
C ASP A 131 -19.17 -20.97 -2.15
N GLU A 132 -18.03 -21.17 -2.81
CA GLU A 132 -17.17 -22.35 -2.64
C GLU A 132 -16.12 -22.16 -1.51
N MET A 133 -15.96 -20.95 -0.97
CA MET A 133 -14.89 -20.58 -0.04
C MET A 133 -15.39 -20.46 1.41
N PRO A 134 -14.70 -21.05 2.40
CA PRO A 134 -14.97 -20.82 3.82
C PRO A 134 -14.96 -19.33 4.21
N ASP A 135 -15.91 -18.92 5.05
CA ASP A 135 -16.10 -17.52 5.47
C ASP A 135 -14.82 -16.82 5.96
N TRP A 136 -13.95 -17.56 6.67
CA TRP A 136 -12.71 -17.02 7.21
C TRP A 136 -11.67 -16.64 6.13
N MET A 137 -11.78 -17.20 4.92
CA MET A 137 -10.90 -16.90 3.79
C MET A 137 -11.38 -15.74 2.93
N GLN A 138 -12.66 -15.36 3.01
CA GLN A 138 -13.23 -14.28 2.18
C GLN A 138 -12.53 -12.93 2.43
N LEU A 139 -12.31 -12.56 3.70
CA LEU A 139 -11.67 -11.29 4.04
C LEU A 139 -10.17 -11.24 3.63
N PRO A 140 -9.34 -12.25 3.93
CA PRO A 140 -7.99 -12.36 3.35
C PRO A 140 -7.99 -12.31 1.81
N PHE A 141 -8.94 -12.97 1.16
CA PHE A 141 -9.05 -12.93 -0.30
C PHE A 141 -9.33 -11.51 -0.81
N VAL A 142 -10.32 -10.81 -0.25
CA VAL A 142 -10.64 -9.41 -0.64
C VAL A 142 -9.42 -8.51 -0.44
N MET A 143 -8.69 -8.70 0.64
CA MET A 143 -7.48 -7.93 0.93
C MET A 143 -6.39 -8.19 -0.12
N VAL A 144 -6.04 -9.46 -0.38
CA VAL A 144 -5.00 -9.83 -1.35
C VAL A 144 -5.40 -9.42 -2.76
N TYR A 145 -6.64 -9.72 -3.15
CA TYR A 145 -7.20 -9.34 -4.44
C TYR A 145 -7.21 -7.81 -4.62
N GLY A 146 -7.57 -7.06 -3.57
CA GLY A 146 -7.51 -5.61 -3.55
C GLY A 146 -6.08 -5.07 -3.73
N VAL A 147 -5.07 -5.70 -3.12
CA VAL A 147 -3.67 -5.32 -3.37
C VAL A 147 -3.29 -5.57 -4.84
N LEU A 148 -3.74 -6.68 -5.44
CA LEU A 148 -3.44 -7.03 -6.83
C LEU A 148 -4.23 -6.20 -7.86
N GLN A 149 -5.34 -5.59 -7.46
CA GLN A 149 -6.08 -4.66 -8.31
C GLN A 149 -5.27 -3.37 -8.56
N PRO A 150 -5.45 -2.68 -9.71
CA PRO A 150 -6.14 -3.17 -10.90
C PRO A 150 -5.33 -4.32 -11.52
N VAL A 151 -5.97 -5.47 -11.74
CA VAL A 151 -5.29 -6.68 -12.20
C VAL A 151 -4.84 -6.46 -13.64
N LEU A 152 -3.54 -6.28 -13.86
CA LEU A 152 -2.98 -5.88 -15.15
C LEU A 152 -3.46 -6.77 -16.32
N PRO A 153 -3.43 -8.11 -16.22
CA PRO A 153 -3.94 -8.96 -17.29
C PRO A 153 -5.44 -8.81 -17.52
N ALA A 154 -6.23 -8.60 -16.46
CA ALA A 154 -7.67 -8.39 -16.56
C ALA A 154 -7.97 -7.14 -17.38
N ILE A 155 -7.28 -6.04 -17.09
CA ILE A 155 -7.46 -4.76 -17.78
C ILE A 155 -7.08 -4.84 -19.26
N LEU A 156 -6.03 -5.60 -19.59
CA LEU A 156 -5.58 -5.78 -20.98
C LEU A 156 -6.59 -6.59 -21.81
N ILE A 157 -7.18 -7.63 -21.22
CA ILE A 157 -7.96 -8.62 -21.98
C ILE A 157 -9.46 -8.36 -21.90
N ALA A 158 -9.99 -8.02 -20.71
CA ALA A 158 -11.42 -7.84 -20.53
C ALA A 158 -11.96 -6.69 -21.42
N PRO A 159 -13.18 -6.84 -21.96
CA PRO A 159 -13.80 -5.81 -22.77
C PRO A 159 -14.23 -4.62 -21.89
N THR A 160 -13.86 -3.42 -22.31
CA THR A 160 -14.30 -2.14 -21.71
C THR A 160 -14.14 -1.03 -22.76
N THR A 161 -14.61 0.18 -22.46
CA THR A 161 -14.47 1.31 -23.38
C THR A 161 -13.00 1.76 -23.49
N VAL A 162 -12.63 2.36 -24.62
CA VAL A 162 -11.24 2.75 -24.91
C VAL A 162 -10.66 3.67 -23.83
N ILE A 163 -11.43 4.65 -23.37
CA ILE A 163 -11.00 5.61 -22.33
C ILE A 163 -10.71 4.88 -21.02
N TRP A 164 -11.63 4.01 -20.58
CA TRP A 164 -11.46 3.23 -19.36
C TRP A 164 -10.31 2.24 -19.46
N LYS A 165 -10.11 1.65 -20.65
CA LYS A 165 -8.99 0.74 -20.93
C LYS A 165 -7.65 1.47 -20.81
N ALA A 166 -7.51 2.64 -21.43
CA ALA A 166 -6.28 3.42 -21.35
C ALA A 166 -5.94 3.83 -19.91
N ILE A 167 -6.92 4.36 -19.16
CA ILE A 167 -6.74 4.73 -17.75
C ILE A 167 -6.37 3.51 -16.91
N GLY A 168 -7.07 2.39 -17.11
CA GLY A 168 -6.81 1.13 -16.41
C GLY A 168 -5.40 0.63 -16.66
N ILE A 169 -4.93 0.65 -17.92
CA ILE A 169 -3.60 0.16 -18.29
C ILE A 169 -2.53 1.00 -17.58
N LEU A 170 -2.63 2.33 -17.63
CA LEU A 170 -1.66 3.20 -16.98
C LEU A 170 -1.61 2.99 -15.46
N ARG A 171 -2.77 2.82 -14.81
CA ARG A 171 -2.86 2.53 -13.38
C ARG A 171 -2.26 1.18 -13.03
N ALA A 172 -2.62 0.14 -13.78
CA ALA A 172 -2.15 -1.21 -13.53
C ALA A 172 -0.65 -1.32 -13.77
N ALA A 173 -0.14 -0.76 -14.87
CA ALA A 173 1.28 -0.75 -15.18
C ALA A 173 2.09 0.00 -14.12
N GLY A 174 1.64 1.19 -13.70
CA GLY A 174 2.30 1.94 -12.63
C GLY A 174 2.29 1.19 -11.30
N TRP A 175 1.18 0.52 -10.97
CA TRP A 175 1.08 -0.26 -9.74
C TRP A 175 1.96 -1.50 -9.74
N TYR A 176 1.97 -2.28 -10.83
CA TYR A 176 2.81 -3.47 -10.96
C TYR A 176 4.30 -3.09 -11.09
N ALA A 177 4.64 -1.89 -11.59
CA ALA A 177 6.02 -1.40 -11.50
C ALA A 177 6.43 -1.06 -10.05
N LEU A 178 5.49 -0.53 -9.25
CA LEU A 178 5.76 -0.06 -7.89
C LEU A 178 5.72 -1.19 -6.84
N LEU A 179 4.83 -2.16 -7.01
CA LEU A 179 4.58 -3.24 -6.05
C LEU A 179 5.84 -4.05 -5.69
N PRO A 180 6.69 -4.50 -6.66
CA PRO A 180 7.94 -5.18 -6.35
C PRO A 180 8.87 -4.31 -5.51
N ALA A 181 8.96 -3.02 -5.80
CA ALA A 181 9.79 -2.10 -5.04
C ALA A 181 9.29 -1.96 -3.60
N LEU A 182 7.98 -1.87 -3.38
CA LEU A 182 7.41 -1.81 -2.03
C LEU A 182 7.65 -3.10 -1.24
N ILE A 183 7.60 -4.28 -1.88
CA ILE A 183 7.94 -5.56 -1.24
C ILE A 183 9.44 -5.60 -0.90
N LEU A 184 10.29 -5.22 -1.86
CA LEU A 184 11.75 -5.23 -1.72
C LEU A 184 12.26 -4.20 -0.71
N SER A 185 11.47 -3.19 -0.34
CA SER A 185 11.87 -2.20 0.67
C SER A 185 12.22 -2.85 2.03
N PHE A 186 11.52 -3.92 2.41
CA PHE A 186 11.85 -4.69 3.61
C PHE A 186 13.16 -5.47 3.47
N VAL A 187 13.44 -6.01 2.28
CA VAL A 187 14.70 -6.71 1.99
C VAL A 187 15.87 -5.72 2.00
N ALA A 188 15.70 -4.56 1.37
CA ALA A 188 16.68 -3.48 1.37
C ALA A 188 17.00 -3.04 2.82
N ALA A 189 15.97 -2.79 3.63
CA ALA A 189 16.13 -2.44 5.03
C ALA A 189 16.84 -3.54 5.84
N ALA A 190 16.48 -4.82 5.65
CA ALA A 190 17.11 -5.94 6.36
C ALA A 190 18.61 -6.09 6.06
N THR A 191 19.04 -5.65 4.87
CA THR A 191 20.45 -5.68 4.46
C THR A 191 21.24 -4.41 4.77
N THR A 192 20.57 -3.35 5.24
CA THR A 192 21.21 -2.09 5.58
C THR A 192 21.94 -2.20 6.92
N SER A 193 23.24 -1.85 6.93
CA SER A 193 24.06 -1.85 8.15
C SER A 193 23.78 -0.66 9.07
N GLN A 194 23.38 0.48 8.50
CA GLN A 194 23.02 1.68 9.26
C GLN A 194 21.68 1.50 9.98
N GLU A 195 21.73 1.39 11.31
CA GLU A 195 20.57 1.09 12.14
C GLU A 195 19.45 2.14 12.01
N MET A 196 19.80 3.43 11.99
CA MET A 196 18.85 4.53 11.81
C MET A 196 18.09 4.41 10.49
N LYS A 197 18.82 4.28 9.37
CA LYS A 197 18.25 4.14 8.03
C LYS A 197 17.33 2.92 7.95
N ARG A 198 17.78 1.79 8.50
CA ARG A 198 16.96 0.56 8.59
C ARG A 198 15.64 0.80 9.33
N LYS A 199 15.67 1.42 10.51
CA LYS A 199 14.46 1.70 11.29
C LYS A 199 13.50 2.62 10.54
N LEU A 200 14.02 3.65 9.86
CA LEU A 200 13.22 4.57 9.06
C LEU A 200 12.53 3.87 7.88
N ILE A 201 13.25 3.05 7.11
CA ILE A 201 12.68 2.31 5.98
C ILE A 201 11.61 1.32 6.48
N LEU A 202 11.89 0.59 7.56
CA LEU A 202 10.91 -0.34 8.14
C LEU A 202 9.66 0.39 8.65
N TRP A 203 9.83 1.52 9.34
CA TRP A 203 8.72 2.35 9.80
C TRP A 203 7.86 2.83 8.65
N LEU A 204 8.48 3.47 7.64
CA LEU A 204 7.77 3.98 6.47
C LEU A 204 7.10 2.84 5.70
N GLY A 205 7.79 1.71 5.53
CA GLY A 205 7.27 0.50 4.91
C GLY A 205 6.03 -0.03 5.63
N LEU A 206 6.06 -0.12 6.96
CA LEU A 206 4.92 -0.59 7.77
C LEU A 206 3.72 0.33 7.65
N VAL A 207 3.91 1.67 7.73
CA VAL A 207 2.80 2.62 7.59
C VAL A 207 2.21 2.58 6.19
N VAL A 208 3.06 2.57 5.15
CA VAL A 208 2.64 2.50 3.75
C VAL A 208 1.89 1.19 3.47
N TRP A 209 2.41 0.04 3.90
CA TRP A 209 1.73 -1.24 3.73
C TRP A 209 0.45 -1.33 4.54
N GLY A 210 0.43 -0.83 5.78
CA GLY A 210 -0.79 -0.73 6.58
C GLY A 210 -1.89 0.05 5.86
N TRP A 211 -1.53 1.17 5.22
CA TRP A 211 -2.45 1.95 4.41
C TRP A 211 -2.89 1.21 3.13
N ILE A 212 -1.98 0.52 2.44
CA ILE A 212 -2.29 -0.28 1.24
C ILE A 212 -3.31 -1.38 1.59
N LEU A 213 -3.08 -2.11 2.68
CA LEU A 213 -3.98 -3.16 3.14
C LEU A 213 -5.33 -2.58 3.58
N PHE A 214 -5.32 -1.44 4.27
CA PHE A 214 -6.54 -0.73 4.63
C PHE A 214 -7.33 -0.28 3.39
N ALA A 215 -6.67 0.27 2.38
CA ALA A 215 -7.29 0.67 1.11
C ALA A 215 -7.83 -0.54 0.33
N ALA A 216 -7.10 -1.66 0.32
CA ALA A 216 -7.54 -2.91 -0.27
C ALA A 216 -8.77 -3.50 0.44
N LEU A 217 -8.84 -3.42 1.76
CA LEU A 217 -10.03 -3.80 2.52
C LEU A 217 -11.21 -2.85 2.28
N ARG A 218 -10.93 -1.55 2.14
CA ARG A 218 -11.93 -0.49 1.95
C ARG A 218 -12.46 -0.40 0.52
N GLY A 219 -11.79 -0.95 -0.48
CA GLY A 219 -12.23 -0.82 -1.87
C GLY A 219 -11.80 -1.97 -2.77
N GLY A 220 -11.48 -3.14 -2.21
CA GLY A 220 -10.81 -4.24 -2.92
C GLY A 220 -11.50 -4.72 -4.19
N GLY A 221 -12.83 -4.55 -4.28
CA GLY A 221 -13.60 -4.85 -5.49
C GLY A 221 -13.74 -3.71 -6.48
N ASP A 222 -13.41 -2.48 -6.08
CA ASP A 222 -13.59 -1.29 -6.92
C ASP A 222 -12.28 -0.87 -7.60
N GLN A 223 -12.30 -0.86 -8.93
CA GLN A 223 -11.18 -0.47 -9.78
C GLN A 223 -10.92 1.05 -9.78
N TRP A 224 -11.79 1.84 -9.14
CA TRP A 224 -11.65 3.28 -9.01
C TRP A 224 -11.14 3.69 -7.62
N ASP A 225 -11.83 3.30 -6.56
CA ASP A 225 -11.59 3.77 -5.20
C ASP A 225 -10.33 3.18 -4.59
N ASN A 226 -10.06 1.89 -4.76
CA ASN A 226 -8.89 1.28 -4.14
C ASN A 226 -7.56 1.81 -4.71
N PRO A 227 -7.34 1.87 -6.04
CA PRO A 227 -6.16 2.56 -6.58
C PRO A 227 -6.07 4.01 -6.09
N ARG A 228 -7.19 4.75 -6.09
CA ARG A 228 -7.25 6.14 -5.64
C ARG A 228 -6.88 6.32 -4.16
N TYR A 229 -7.32 5.42 -3.28
CA TYR A 229 -6.98 5.49 -1.87
C TYR A 229 -5.52 5.14 -1.62
N ARG A 230 -4.96 4.16 -2.35
CA ARG A 230 -3.52 3.84 -2.25
C ARG A 230 -2.64 5.00 -2.73
N THR A 231 -3.03 5.72 -3.78
CA THR A 231 -2.24 6.85 -4.26
C THR A 231 -2.19 8.02 -3.28
N ILE A 232 -3.04 8.08 -2.25
CA ILE A 232 -2.93 9.12 -1.20
C ILE A 232 -1.53 9.15 -0.56
N LEU A 233 -0.91 7.99 -0.36
CA LEU A 233 0.46 7.88 0.16
C LEU A 233 1.52 7.70 -0.93
N PHE A 234 1.26 8.16 -2.16
CA PHE A 234 2.17 7.97 -3.29
C PHE A 234 3.55 8.57 -3.04
N LEU A 235 3.64 9.75 -2.42
CA LEU A 235 4.92 10.39 -2.07
C LEU A 235 5.80 9.46 -1.23
N TRP A 236 5.21 8.84 -0.21
CA TRP A 236 5.89 7.93 0.70
C TRP A 236 6.27 6.62 0.01
N GLN A 237 5.41 6.11 -0.86
CA GLN A 237 5.72 4.96 -1.72
C GLN A 237 6.89 5.26 -2.66
N ALA A 238 6.96 6.47 -3.23
CA ALA A 238 8.04 6.89 -4.11
C ALA A 238 9.39 6.97 -3.38
N ILE A 239 9.41 7.39 -2.11
CA ILE A 239 10.63 7.36 -1.28
C ILE A 239 11.13 5.92 -1.10
N LEU A 240 10.24 4.99 -0.74
CA LEU A 240 10.59 3.57 -0.59
C LEU A 240 11.09 2.97 -1.90
N ALA A 241 10.41 3.27 -3.02
CA ALA A 241 10.82 2.80 -4.34
C ALA A 241 12.17 3.37 -4.77
N GLY A 242 12.41 4.66 -4.51
CA GLY A 242 13.69 5.32 -4.76
C GLY A 242 14.83 4.71 -3.95
N GLU A 243 14.59 4.41 -2.67
CA GLU A 243 15.57 3.72 -1.81
C GLU A 243 15.90 2.32 -2.35
N VAL A 244 14.89 1.54 -2.75
CA VAL A 244 15.10 0.21 -3.35
C VAL A 244 15.87 0.30 -4.66
N TRP A 245 15.59 1.33 -5.47
CA TRP A 245 16.32 1.57 -6.70
C TRP A 245 17.82 1.80 -6.44
N VAL A 246 18.14 2.71 -5.51
CA VAL A 246 19.54 2.99 -5.11
C VAL A 246 20.21 1.73 -4.57
N TRP A 247 19.56 1.06 -3.61
CA TRP A 247 20.05 -0.20 -3.03
C TRP A 247 20.31 -1.27 -4.09
N TRP A 248 19.41 -1.42 -5.08
CA TRP A 248 19.60 -2.38 -6.16
C TRP A 248 20.80 -2.05 -7.04
N ARG A 249 21.00 -0.77 -7.37
CA ARG A 249 22.17 -0.36 -8.17
C ARG A 249 23.49 -0.62 -7.44
N GLU A 250 23.53 -0.38 -6.13
CA GLU A 250 24.73 -0.54 -5.30
C GLU A 250 25.05 -2.01 -5.00
N THR A 251 24.04 -2.81 -4.68
CA THR A 251 24.25 -4.20 -4.22
C THR A 251 24.10 -5.24 -5.33
N ARG A 252 23.44 -4.88 -6.44
CA ARG A 252 23.02 -5.81 -7.51
C ARG A 252 22.33 -7.07 -6.95
N ASN A 253 21.53 -6.89 -5.89
CA ASN A 253 20.94 -7.99 -5.16
C ASN A 253 20.04 -8.85 -6.05
N ALA A 254 20.26 -10.17 -6.06
CA ALA A 254 19.53 -11.12 -6.87
C ALA A 254 18.03 -11.23 -6.51
N TRP A 255 17.64 -10.81 -5.29
CA TRP A 255 16.23 -10.78 -4.87
C TRP A 255 15.36 -9.89 -5.74
N VAL A 256 15.91 -8.84 -6.34
CA VAL A 256 15.16 -7.98 -7.27
C VAL A 256 14.64 -8.78 -8.46
N GLY A 257 15.52 -9.54 -9.12
CA GLY A 257 15.13 -10.39 -10.24
C GLY A 257 14.16 -11.51 -9.84
N ARG A 258 14.28 -12.04 -8.62
CA ARG A 258 13.37 -13.09 -8.11
C ARG A 258 11.96 -12.57 -7.86
N VAL A 259 11.82 -11.40 -7.22
CA VAL A 259 10.51 -10.78 -6.97
C VAL A 259 9.85 -10.36 -8.29
N ILE A 260 10.61 -9.79 -9.23
CA ILE A 260 10.10 -9.49 -10.58
C ILE A 260 9.65 -10.77 -11.29
N LEU A 261 10.40 -11.87 -11.20
CA LEU A 261 10.00 -13.16 -11.78
C LEU A 261 8.70 -13.69 -11.17
N MET A 262 8.52 -13.56 -9.86
CA MET A 262 7.28 -13.94 -9.18
C MET A 262 6.08 -13.14 -9.72
N GLU A 263 6.24 -11.83 -9.92
CA GLU A 263 5.20 -10.98 -10.52
C GLU A 263 4.92 -11.35 -11.98
N VAL A 264 5.95 -11.61 -12.79
CA VAL A 264 5.79 -12.04 -14.18
C VAL A 264 5.01 -13.35 -14.26
N ILE A 265 5.32 -14.33 -13.41
CA ILE A 265 4.56 -15.59 -13.35
C ILE A 265 3.10 -15.33 -13.00
N LEU A 266 2.84 -14.47 -12.01
CA LEU A 266 1.48 -14.10 -11.65
C LEU A 266 0.76 -13.44 -12.83
N ALA A 267 1.38 -12.46 -13.51
CA ALA A 267 0.80 -11.78 -14.66
C ALA A 267 0.54 -12.72 -15.84
N VAL A 268 1.46 -13.65 -16.14
CA VAL A 268 1.32 -14.63 -17.22
C VAL A 268 0.19 -15.61 -16.93
N MET A 269 0.12 -16.16 -15.71
CA MET A 269 -0.92 -17.12 -15.33
C MET A 269 -2.30 -16.49 -15.33
N PHE A 270 -2.45 -15.30 -14.75
CA PHE A 270 -3.71 -14.56 -14.85
C PHE A 270 -4.02 -14.17 -16.31
N GLY A 271 -3.02 -13.77 -17.09
CA GLY A 271 -3.20 -13.47 -18.52
C GLY A 271 -3.75 -14.66 -19.29
N GLN A 272 -3.18 -15.85 -19.10
CA GLN A 272 -3.69 -17.08 -19.69
C GLN A 272 -5.15 -17.35 -19.27
N TRP A 273 -5.47 -17.19 -18.00
CA TRP A 273 -6.82 -17.40 -17.49
C TRP A 273 -7.84 -16.42 -18.11
N TYR A 274 -7.48 -15.14 -18.22
CA TYR A 274 -8.33 -14.13 -18.87
C TYR A 274 -8.46 -14.36 -20.38
N LEU A 275 -7.38 -14.78 -21.08
CA LEU A 275 -7.41 -15.12 -22.50
C LEU A 275 -8.36 -16.30 -22.76
N SER A 276 -8.26 -17.36 -21.95
CA SER A 276 -9.12 -18.54 -22.08
C SER A 276 -10.58 -18.21 -21.80
N ARG A 277 -10.85 -17.27 -20.88
CA ARG A 277 -12.21 -16.86 -20.52
C ARG A 277 -12.87 -15.96 -21.56
N TYR A 278 -12.18 -14.94 -22.05
CA TYR A 278 -12.80 -13.91 -22.90
C TYR A 278 -12.58 -14.16 -24.40
N LEU A 279 -11.42 -14.74 -24.76
CA LEU A 279 -11.06 -14.99 -26.15
C LEU A 279 -11.10 -16.48 -26.52
N HIS A 280 -11.38 -17.38 -25.55
CA HIS A 280 -11.41 -18.83 -25.75
C HIS A 280 -10.06 -19.40 -26.26
N ILE A 281 -8.95 -18.75 -25.91
CA ILE A 281 -7.60 -19.15 -26.31
C ILE A 281 -6.93 -19.93 -25.18
N GLY A 282 -6.43 -21.13 -25.48
CA GLY A 282 -5.71 -21.99 -24.54
C GLY A 282 -6.62 -22.81 -23.63
N THR A 283 -6.05 -23.41 -22.58
CA THR A 283 -6.74 -24.35 -21.69
C THR A 283 -7.49 -23.64 -20.57
N GLN A 284 -8.74 -24.04 -20.30
CA GLN A 284 -9.49 -23.52 -19.15
C GLN A 284 -8.99 -24.16 -17.86
N LEU A 285 -8.07 -23.47 -17.17
CA LEU A 285 -7.61 -23.88 -15.85
C LEU A 285 -8.64 -23.47 -14.78
N PRO A 286 -9.05 -24.38 -13.88
CA PRO A 286 -9.76 -24.01 -12.68
C PRO A 286 -8.95 -22.98 -11.90
N PHE A 287 -9.60 -21.97 -11.34
CA PHE A 287 -8.90 -20.87 -10.65
C PHE A 287 -8.03 -21.36 -9.49
N ALA A 288 -8.55 -22.30 -8.69
CA ALA A 288 -7.78 -22.90 -7.59
C ALA A 288 -6.48 -23.57 -8.09
N ALA A 289 -6.53 -24.24 -9.25
CA ALA A 289 -5.35 -24.84 -9.86
C ALA A 289 -4.35 -23.78 -10.35
N MET A 290 -4.84 -22.70 -10.98
CA MET A 290 -4.00 -21.57 -11.39
C MET A 290 -3.29 -20.94 -10.18
N VAL A 291 -4.03 -20.65 -9.10
CA VAL A 291 -3.46 -20.10 -7.86
C VAL A 291 -2.45 -21.07 -7.25
N GLY A 292 -2.76 -22.38 -7.23
CA GLY A 292 -1.84 -23.42 -6.77
C GLY A 292 -0.53 -23.45 -7.55
N ILE A 293 -0.57 -23.29 -8.88
CA ILE A 293 0.62 -23.21 -9.73
C ILE A 293 1.44 -21.95 -9.41
N ILE A 294 0.78 -20.78 -9.29
CA ILE A 294 1.46 -19.52 -8.94
C ILE A 294 2.18 -19.65 -7.59
N LEU A 295 1.46 -20.12 -6.56
CA LEU A 295 2.02 -20.28 -5.21
C LEU A 295 3.13 -21.33 -5.19
N GLY A 296 2.97 -22.45 -5.90
CA GLY A 296 4.01 -23.47 -6.04
C GLY A 296 5.27 -22.92 -6.69
N ALA A 297 5.13 -22.18 -7.80
CA ALA A 297 6.26 -21.53 -8.48
C ALA A 297 6.95 -20.50 -7.58
N TRP A 298 6.18 -19.70 -6.84
CA TRP A 298 6.71 -18.75 -5.85
C TRP A 298 7.52 -19.46 -4.77
N VAL A 299 6.99 -20.53 -4.17
CA VAL A 299 7.71 -21.32 -3.15
C VAL A 299 9.01 -21.87 -3.72
N LEU A 300 9.01 -22.39 -4.95
CA LEU A 300 10.24 -22.88 -5.60
C LEU A 300 11.28 -21.76 -5.80
N ILE A 301 10.86 -20.57 -6.25
CA ILE A 301 11.74 -19.41 -6.44
C ILE A 301 12.35 -18.96 -5.10
N LEU A 302 11.52 -18.89 -4.05
CA LEU A 302 11.97 -18.50 -2.71
C LEU A 302 12.94 -19.55 -2.13
N ALA A 303 12.58 -20.83 -2.17
CA ALA A 303 13.40 -21.93 -1.67
C ALA A 303 14.75 -22.01 -2.39
N TRP A 304 14.74 -21.93 -3.72
CA TRP A 304 15.95 -21.85 -4.53
C TRP A 304 16.80 -20.62 -4.18
N GLY A 305 16.14 -19.48 -3.97
CA GLY A 305 16.79 -18.22 -3.65
C GLY A 305 17.57 -18.29 -2.33
N VAL A 306 16.92 -18.79 -1.29
CA VAL A 306 17.51 -19.00 0.05
C VAL A 306 18.62 -20.04 -0.01
N TRP A 307 18.40 -21.17 -0.69
CA TRP A 307 19.40 -22.22 -0.83
C TRP A 307 20.69 -21.71 -1.49
N ARG A 308 20.56 -21.00 -2.62
CA ARG A 308 21.71 -20.43 -3.33
C ARG A 308 22.51 -19.45 -2.48
N GLU A 309 21.86 -18.67 -1.63
CA GLU A 309 22.52 -17.75 -0.71
C GLU A 309 23.28 -18.46 0.40
N ARG A 310 22.70 -19.52 0.97
CA ARG A 310 23.38 -20.35 1.97
C ARG A 310 24.63 -21.01 1.38
N VAL A 311 24.55 -21.55 0.17
CA VAL A 311 25.70 -22.17 -0.53
C VAL A 311 26.80 -21.15 -0.82
N LYS A 312 26.45 -19.93 -1.27
CA LYS A 312 27.44 -18.88 -1.50
C LYS A 312 28.15 -18.47 -0.21
N ARG A 313 27.42 -18.30 0.90
CA ARG A 313 28.03 -17.96 2.20
C ARG A 313 28.99 -19.04 2.69
N ALA A 314 28.60 -20.31 2.58
CA ALA A 314 29.45 -21.44 2.98
C ALA A 314 30.76 -21.53 2.18
N ARG A 315 30.76 -21.13 0.89
CA ARG A 315 31.97 -21.11 0.05
C ARG A 315 32.91 -19.94 0.34
N HIS A 316 32.45 -18.87 0.99
CA HIS A 316 33.29 -17.72 1.35
C HIS A 316 33.85 -17.82 2.79
N SER A 317 33.40 -18.81 3.57
CA SER A 317 33.88 -19.08 4.93
C SER A 317 34.92 -20.21 5.00
N VAL A 318 35.33 -20.77 3.85
CA VAL A 318 36.41 -21.76 3.68
C VAL A 318 37.52 -21.08 2.90
#